data_AF-A0A928W515-F1
#
_entry.id   AF-A0A928W515-F1
#
_cell.length_a   1.000
_cell.length_b   1.000
_cell.length_c   1.000
_cell.angle_alpha   90.00
_cell.angle_beta   90.00
_cell.angle_gamma   90.00
#
_symmetry.space_group_name_H-M   'P 1'
#
loop_
_entity.id
_entity.type
_entity.pdbx_description
1 polymer ?
#
loop_
_entity_poly.entity_id
_entity_poly.type
_entity_poly.pdbx_seq_one_letter_code
_entity_poly.pdbx_strand_id
1 'polypeptide(L)'
;MEANLLSDRVSFFDYGCGHGGDVSRLASQGIETARWDPHYFLDNSLKSADVVDVGYVINVIENLAERRQALINAWNLTQKILIVSAQVLISDASKNWG
;
A
#
# COMPACT_ATOMS: atom_id res chain seq x y z
N MET A 1 -15.18 -1.62 -18.92
CA MET A 1 -13.89 -1.09 -19.37
C MET A 1 -12.86 -1.66 -18.41
N GLU A 2 -12.31 -2.83 -18.74
CA GLU A 2 -11.25 -3.44 -17.94
C GLU A 2 -9.97 -2.64 -18.20
N ALA A 3 -9.53 -1.89 -17.20
CA ALA A 3 -8.20 -1.29 -17.25
C ALA A 3 -7.21 -2.45 -17.19
N ASN A 4 -6.56 -2.73 -18.31
CA ASN A 4 -5.55 -3.79 -18.46
C ASN A 4 -4.25 -3.42 -17.73
N LEU A 5 -4.36 -2.97 -16.48
CA LEU A 5 -3.30 -2.40 -15.64
C LEU A 5 -2.32 -3.49 -15.19
N LEU A 6 -2.77 -4.73 -15.18
CA LEU A 6 -2.07 -5.91 -14.70
C LEU A 6 -1.91 -6.88 -15.87
N SER A 7 -1.05 -6.53 -16.84
CA SER A 7 -0.56 -7.53 -17.80
C SER A 7 0.26 -8.60 -17.06
N ASP A 8 0.47 -9.78 -17.66
CA ASP A 8 1.21 -10.96 -17.12
C ASP A 8 2.66 -10.69 -16.67
N ARG A 9 3.10 -9.43 -16.60
CA ARG A 9 4.44 -8.98 -16.22
C ARG A 9 4.45 -7.89 -15.15
N VAL A 10 3.31 -7.59 -14.51
CA VAL A 10 3.24 -6.55 -13.48
C VAL A 10 3.38 -7.19 -12.10
N SER A 11 4.44 -6.83 -11.37
CA SER A 11 4.63 -7.25 -9.99
C SER A 11 3.88 -6.34 -9.02
N PHE A 12 3.29 -6.94 -7.98
CA PHE A 12 2.50 -6.25 -6.97
C PHE A 12 3.09 -6.45 -5.58
N PHE A 13 3.17 -5.39 -4.78
CA PHE A 13 3.60 -5.45 -3.39
C PHE A 13 2.59 -4.77 -2.48
N ASP A 14 2.08 -5.52 -1.50
CA ASP A 14 1.15 -5.01 -0.48
C ASP A 14 1.93 -4.63 0.80
N TYR A 15 2.05 -3.34 1.07
CA TYR A 15 2.79 -2.77 2.20
C TYR A 15 1.86 -2.59 3.39
N GLY A 16 2.06 -3.40 4.43
CA GLY A 16 1.20 -3.43 5.62
C GLY A 16 -0.10 -4.19 5.36
N CYS A 17 0.01 -5.35 4.72
CA CYS A 17 -1.10 -6.17 4.21
C CYS A 17 -2.01 -6.77 5.31
N GLY A 18 -1.73 -6.54 6.60
CA GLY A 18 -2.45 -7.17 7.70
C GLY A 18 -2.36 -8.70 7.60
N HIS A 19 -3.52 -9.38 7.60
CA HIS A 19 -3.60 -10.83 7.43
C HIS A 19 -3.39 -11.31 5.96
N GLY A 20 -3.29 -10.39 4.99
CA GLY A 20 -2.88 -10.69 3.61
C GLY A 20 -3.96 -11.28 2.70
N GLY A 21 -5.22 -10.93 2.91
CA GLY A 21 -6.36 -11.44 2.11
C GLY A 21 -6.30 -11.02 0.63
N ASP A 22 -5.96 -9.76 0.35
CA ASP A 22 -5.93 -9.24 -1.03
C ASP A 22 -4.81 -9.86 -1.88
N VAL A 23 -3.64 -10.07 -1.26
CA VAL A 23 -2.49 -10.73 -1.89
C VAL A 23 -2.83 -12.16 -2.31
N SER A 24 -3.53 -12.92 -1.46
CA SER A 24 -3.94 -14.29 -1.79
C SER A 24 -4.86 -14.35 -3.01
N ARG A 25 -5.74 -13.35 -3.17
CA ARG A 25 -6.64 -13.26 -4.33
C ARG A 25 -5.88 -12.93 -5.61
N LEU A 26 -4.98 -11.95 -5.59
CA LEU A 26 -4.16 -11.58 -6.75
C LEU A 26 -3.22 -12.71 -7.18
N ALA A 27 -2.59 -13.40 -6.22
CA ALA A 27 -1.74 -14.56 -6.51
C ALA A 27 -2.51 -15.68 -7.24
N SER A 28 -3.77 -15.95 -6.85
CA SER A 28 -4.62 -16.95 -7.51
C SER A 28 -4.98 -16.60 -8.96
N GLN A 29 -4.79 -15.34 -9.36
CA GLN A 29 -4.99 -14.86 -10.73
C GLN A 29 -3.70 -14.89 -11.56
N GLY A 30 -2.60 -15.40 -11.01
CA GLY A 30 -1.31 -15.53 -11.69
C GLY A 30 -0.43 -14.28 -11.65
N ILE A 31 -0.80 -13.26 -10.85
CA ILE A 31 -0.01 -12.04 -10.69
C ILE A 31 1.17 -12.32 -9.74
N GLU A 32 2.36 -11.85 -10.08
CA GLU A 32 3.51 -11.91 -9.17
C GLU A 32 3.26 -10.97 -7.99
N THR A 33 3.03 -11.53 -6.81
CA THR A 33 2.73 -10.76 -5.61
C THR A 33 3.71 -11.01 -4.48
N ALA A 34 4.12 -9.95 -3.80
CA ALA A 34 4.82 -9.99 -2.53
C ALA A 34 4.08 -9.16 -1.48
N ARG A 35 4.37 -9.38 -0.20
CA ARG A 35 3.66 -8.74 0.91
C ARG A 35 4.53 -8.58 2.13
N TRP A 36 4.24 -7.57 2.93
CA TRP A 36 4.86 -7.36 4.22
C TRP A 36 3.86 -6.76 5.20
N ASP A 37 4.02 -7.07 6.48
CA ASP A 37 3.26 -6.45 7.56
C ASP A 37 4.11 -6.51 8.84
N PRO A 38 4.21 -5.43 9.63
CA PRO A 38 5.06 -5.42 10.82
C PRO A 38 4.57 -6.36 11.94
N HIS A 39 3.31 -6.77 11.92
CA HIS A 39 2.70 -7.63 12.93
C HIS A 39 2.51 -9.07 12.44
N TYR A 40 2.10 -9.28 11.19
CA TYR A 40 1.74 -10.61 10.68
C TYR A 40 2.79 -11.24 9.77
N PHE A 41 3.61 -10.43 9.09
CA PHE A 41 4.58 -10.91 8.09
C PHE A 41 5.91 -10.17 8.21
N LEU A 42 6.41 -10.03 9.45
CA LEU A 42 7.62 -9.27 9.76
C LEU A 42 8.87 -9.84 9.08
N ASP A 43 8.94 -11.17 8.95
CA ASP A 43 10.07 -11.89 8.35
C ASP A 43 10.12 -11.81 6.83
N ASN A 44 9.04 -11.34 6.18
CA ASN A 44 9.06 -11.12 4.75
C ASN A 44 9.97 -9.94 4.41
N SER A 45 10.76 -10.08 3.34
CA SER A 45 11.56 -8.95 2.86
C SER A 45 10.68 -7.90 2.19
N LEU A 46 10.98 -6.63 2.44
CA LEU A 46 10.51 -5.52 1.61
C LEU A 46 11.10 -5.68 0.21
N LYS A 47 10.25 -5.76 -0.82
CA LYS A 47 10.66 -5.99 -2.21
C LYS A 47 10.12 -4.89 -3.11
N SER A 48 10.93 -4.46 -4.06
CA SER A 48 10.48 -3.54 -5.10
C SER A 48 9.46 -4.21 -6.02
N ALA A 49 8.47 -3.45 -6.47
CA ALA A 49 7.42 -3.93 -7.37
C ALA A 49 6.93 -2.82 -8.31
N ASP A 50 6.34 -3.21 -9.43
CA ASP A 50 5.71 -2.27 -10.37
C ASP A 50 4.60 -1.47 -9.71
N VAL A 51 3.75 -2.16 -8.96
CA VAL A 51 2.66 -1.57 -8.19
C VAL A 51 2.89 -1.84 -6.71
N VAL A 52 2.91 -0.79 -5.91
CA VAL A 52 2.93 -0.89 -4.43
C VAL A 52 1.61 -0.33 -3.93
N ASP A 53 0.92 -1.08 -3.07
CA ASP A 53 -0.29 -0.63 -2.39
C ASP A 53 -0.03 -0.39 -0.89
N VAL A 54 -0.58 0.71 -0.39
CA VAL A 54 -0.58 1.10 1.02
C VAL A 54 -2.05 1.28 1.43
N GLY A 55 -2.73 0.16 1.67
CA GLY A 55 -4.16 0.10 1.97
C GLY A 55 -4.47 0.49 3.41
N TYR A 56 -4.85 1.75 3.67
CA TYR A 56 -5.25 2.26 4.99
C TYR A 56 -4.20 2.18 6.11
N VAL A 57 -3.01 1.67 5.84
CA VAL A 57 -1.91 1.54 6.82
C VAL A 57 -1.55 2.88 7.43
N ILE A 58 -1.60 3.96 6.65
CA ILE A 58 -1.31 5.30 7.17
C ILE A 58 -2.33 5.80 8.20
N ASN A 59 -3.52 5.20 8.27
CA ASN A 59 -4.51 5.54 9.28
C ASN A 59 -4.19 5.00 10.66
N VAL A 60 -3.48 3.87 10.75
CA VAL A 60 -3.16 3.20 12.02
C VAL A 60 -1.81 3.62 12.59
N ILE A 61 -0.97 4.31 11.81
CA ILE A 61 0.31 4.85 12.29
C ILE A 61 0.06 6.19 12.97
N GLU A 62 0.10 6.23 14.30
CA GLU A 62 -0.15 7.42 15.12
C GLU A 62 0.95 8.48 15.01
N ASN A 63 2.21 8.05 15.01
CA ASN A 63 3.35 8.94 14.95
C ASN A 63 3.53 9.49 13.53
N LEU A 64 3.54 10.82 13.39
CA LEU A 64 3.64 11.49 12.09
C LEU A 64 4.97 11.20 11.37
N ALA A 65 6.08 11.10 12.10
CA ALA A 65 7.39 10.80 11.51
C ALA A 65 7.44 9.36 10.99
N GLU A 66 6.90 8.40 11.74
CA GLU A 66 6.78 7.01 11.31
C GLU A 66 5.87 6.88 10.09
N ARG A 67 4.73 7.59 10.08
CA ARG A 67 3.80 7.58 8.95
C ARG A 67 4.46 8.11 7.68
N ARG A 68 5.22 9.21 7.80
CA ARG A 68 6.02 9.75 6.69
C ARG A 68 7.06 8.74 6.23
N GLN A 69 7.76 8.08 7.16
CA GLN A 69 8.79 7.11 6.81
C GLN A 69 8.20 5.88 6.11
N ALA A 70 7.03 5.41 6.52
CA ALA A 70 6.31 4.32 5.84
C ALA A 70 5.99 4.69 4.38
N LEU A 71 5.49 5.91 4.13
CA LEU A 71 5.23 6.40 2.77
C LEU A 71 6.51 6.52 1.94
N ILE A 72 7.60 7.04 2.51
CA ILE A 72 8.90 7.12 1.83
C ILE A 72 9.41 5.72 1.48
N ASN A 73 9.30 4.76 2.40
CA ASN A 73 9.71 3.38 2.18
C ASN A 73 8.89 2.75 1.04
N ALA A 74 7.55 2.88 1.07
CA ALA A 74 6.68 2.39 0.02
C ALA A 74 7.00 3.01 -1.35
N TRP A 75 7.24 4.32 -1.40
CA TRP A 75 7.67 5.02 -2.61
C TRP A 75 8.99 4.46 -3.17
N ASN A 76 9.99 4.21 -2.32
CA ASN A 76 11.28 3.67 -2.76
C ASN A 76 11.17 2.23 -3.31
N LEU A 77 10.16 1.47 -2.90
CA LEU A 77 9.88 0.14 -3.44
C LEU A 77 9.11 0.21 -4.78
N THR A 78 8.45 1.33 -5.06
CA THR A 78 7.60 1.50 -6.23
C THR A 78 8.42 1.72 -7.50
N GLN A 79 8.15 0.93 -8.55
CA GLN A 79 8.78 1.12 -9.86
C GLN A 79 7.89 1.89 -10.84
N LYS A 80 6.55 1.77 -10.74
CA LYS A 80 5.62 2.43 -11.67
C LYS A 80 4.51 3.19 -10.96
N ILE A 81 3.76 2.54 -10.07
CA ILE A 81 2.55 3.11 -9.45
C ILE A 81 2.55 2.86 -7.95
N LEU A 82 2.41 3.93 -7.16
CA LEU A 82 2.12 3.85 -5.74
C LEU A 82 0.63 4.15 -5.52
N ILE A 83 -0.08 3.23 -4.89
CA ILE A 83 -1.46 3.39 -4.45
C ILE A 83 -1.46 3.67 -2.96
N VAL A 84 -2.18 4.70 -2.52
CA VAL A 84 -2.30 5.05 -1.11
C VAL A 84 -3.78 5.30 -0.80
N SER A 85 -4.32 4.51 0.13
CA SER A 85 -5.67 4.69 0.64
C SER A 85 -5.64 5.28 2.04
N ALA A 86 -6.47 6.29 2.30
CA ALA A 86 -6.57 6.95 3.59
C ALA A 86 -8.02 7.29 3.93
N GLN A 87 -8.43 7.07 5.18
CA GLN A 87 -9.62 7.71 5.74
C GLN A 87 -9.21 9.05 6.33
N VAL A 88 -9.84 10.13 5.88
CA VAL A 88 -9.69 11.46 6.48
C VAL A 88 -10.90 11.72 7.35
N LEU A 89 -10.67 11.97 8.64
CA LEU A 89 -11.72 12.53 9.49
C LEU A 89 -11.98 13.97 8.99
N ILE A 90 -13.18 14.20 8.46
CA ILE A 90 -13.65 15.56 8.18
C ILE A 90 -14.10 16.14 9.52
N SER A 91 -13.18 16.67 10.32
CA SER A 91 -13.52 17.61 11.39
C SER A 91 -13.39 19.03 10.84
N ASP A 92 -14.55 19.62 10.58
CA ASP A 92 -14.80 21.02 10.21
C ASP A 92 -13.83 21.66 9.21
N ALA A 93 -14.04 21.33 7.93
CA ALA A 93 -13.63 22.18 6.81
C ALA A 93 -14.43 23.52 6.74
N SER A 94 -14.86 24.05 7.89
CA SER A 94 -15.30 25.44 8.07
C SER A 94 -14.27 26.19 8.91
N LYS A 95 -13.03 26.23 8.46
CA LYS A 95 -12.16 27.36 8.77
C LYS A 95 -12.12 28.25 7.53
N ASN A 96 -12.94 29.30 7.63
CA ASN A 96 -13.02 30.45 6.75
C ASN A 96 -11.62 30.86 6.27
N TRP A 97 -11.39 30.78 4.98
CA TRP A 97 -10.38 31.61 4.34
C TRP A 97 -11.02 32.99 4.15
N GLY A 98 -10.76 33.88 5.11
CA GLY A 98 -10.92 35.32 4.94
C GLY A 98 -9.72 35.91 4.20
#